data_AF-A0A5J4T7N6-F1
#
_entry.id   AF-A0A5J4T7N6-F1
#
_cell.length_a   1.000
_cell.length_b   1.000
_cell.length_c   1.000
_cell.angle_alpha   90.00
_cell.angle_beta   90.00
_cell.angle_gamma   90.00
#
_symmetry.space_group_name_H-M   'P 1'
#
loop_
_entity.id
_entity.type
_entity.pdbx_description
1 polymer ?
#
loop_
_entity_poly.entity_id
_entity_poly.type
_entity_poly.pdbx_seq_one_letter_code
_entity_poly.pdbx_strand_id
1 'polypeptide(L)'
;GRSIRDNKYGALWWNEDITIPAKRGQISLRLKKLLDLMGIKGKQVYSFRHSAATQLVVMGLDETLLNTYTGHARKSKSTNDYYVFAERLKDNEIATKLSDTRGQVECQTISNTQQR
;
A
#
# COMPACT_ATOMS: atom_id res chain seq x y z
N GLY A 1 7.54 13.35 25.90
CA GLY A 1 6.86 12.55 24.87
C GLY A 1 5.52 13.17 24.54
N ARG A 2 5.34 13.71 23.32
CA ARG A 2 4.08 14.33 22.91
C ARG A 2 3.05 13.25 22.63
N SER A 3 2.05 13.17 23.50
CA SER A 3 0.88 12.33 23.33
C SER A 3 0.07 12.86 22.15
N ILE A 4 -0.12 12.02 21.13
CA ILE A 4 -1.10 12.21 20.06
C ILE A 4 -2.48 12.02 20.70
N ARG A 5 -2.96 13.01 21.47
CA ARG A 5 -4.27 12.96 22.13
C ARG A 5 -5.28 13.92 21.51
N ASP A 6 -4.82 14.96 20.84
CA ASP A 6 -5.71 16.01 20.36
C ASP A 6 -5.89 15.87 18.85
N ASN A 7 -6.89 15.07 18.48
CA ASN A 7 -7.43 15.07 17.13
C ASN A 7 -8.11 16.43 16.88
N LYS A 8 -7.43 17.30 16.13
CA LYS A 8 -7.90 18.66 15.77
C LYS A 8 -9.23 18.70 15.00
N TYR A 9 -9.73 17.56 14.49
CA TYR A 9 -10.86 17.49 13.56
C TYR A 9 -12.13 16.81 14.13
N GLY A 10 -12.18 16.54 15.44
CA GLY A 10 -13.27 15.75 16.02
C GLY A 10 -13.18 14.27 15.64
N ALA A 11 -13.68 13.37 16.50
CA ALA A 11 -13.54 11.93 16.28
C ALA A 11 -14.29 11.48 15.02
N LEU A 12 -13.55 11.19 13.95
CA LEU A 12 -14.12 10.71 12.68
C LEU A 12 -14.41 9.20 12.70
N TRP A 13 -13.83 8.48 13.67
CA TRP A 13 -13.95 7.02 13.81
C TRP A 13 -14.57 6.70 15.15
N TRP A 14 -15.82 6.29 15.13
CA TRP A 14 -16.55 5.87 16.32
C TRP A 14 -16.62 4.34 16.43
N ASN A 15 -16.71 3.84 17.66
CA ASN A 15 -17.14 2.46 17.88
C ASN A 15 -18.63 2.29 17.54
N GLU A 16 -19.12 1.05 17.52
CA GLU A 16 -20.50 0.71 17.12
C GLU A 16 -21.56 1.54 17.87
N ASP A 17 -21.30 1.90 19.13
CA ASP A 17 -22.21 2.72 19.94
C ASP A 17 -22.14 4.23 19.68
N ILE A 18 -21.33 4.72 18.71
CA ILE A 18 -21.18 6.14 18.28
C ILE A 18 -20.87 7.14 19.43
N THR A 19 -20.66 6.63 20.65
CA THR A 19 -20.55 7.43 21.88
C THR A 19 -19.10 7.60 22.31
N ILE A 20 -18.20 6.74 21.81
CA ILE A 20 -16.77 6.76 22.19
C ILE A 20 -15.89 6.69 20.93
N PRO A 21 -14.94 7.62 20.76
CA PRO A 21 -13.94 7.55 19.70
C PRO A 21 -13.17 6.23 19.75
N ALA A 22 -13.01 5.59 18.59
CA ALA A 22 -12.31 4.32 18.50
C ALA A 22 -10.83 4.50 18.89
N LYS A 23 -10.33 3.65 19.79
CA LYS A 23 -8.93 3.68 20.20
C LYS A 23 -8.05 3.19 19.05
N ARG A 24 -6.84 3.75 18.89
CA ARG A 24 -5.86 3.34 17.87
C ARG A 24 -5.68 1.81 17.79
N GLY A 25 -5.64 1.12 18.93
CA GLY A 25 -5.51 -0.34 18.98
C GLY A 25 -6.70 -1.10 18.35
N GLN A 26 -7.92 -0.60 18.55
CA GLN A 26 -9.14 -1.18 17.97
C GLN A 26 -9.16 -0.97 16.44
N ILE A 27 -8.80 0.22 15.99
CA ILE A 27 -8.67 0.53 14.55
C ILE A 27 -7.62 -0.39 13.91
N SER A 28 -6.47 -0.54 14.56
CA SER A 28 -5.41 -1.42 14.06
C SER A 28 -5.82 -2.88 13.98
N LEU A 29 -6.57 -3.37 14.97
CA LEU A 29 -7.08 -4.75 14.96
C LEU A 29 -8.08 -4.97 13.83
N ARG A 30 -9.01 -4.02 13.61
CA ARG A 30 -10.00 -4.10 12.52
C ARG A 30 -9.31 -4.13 11.14
N LEU A 31 -8.34 -3.24 10.92
CA LEU A 31 -7.56 -3.21 9.68
C LEU A 31 -6.72 -4.47 9.47
N LYS A 32 -6.16 -5.04 10.55
CA LYS A 32 -5.44 -6.31 10.46
C LYS A 32 -6.37 -7.46 10.06
N LYS A 33 -7.55 -7.56 10.66
CA LYS A 33 -8.56 -8.57 10.28
C LYS A 33 -8.96 -8.44 8.80
N LEU A 34 -9.09 -7.22 8.29
CA LEU A 34 -9.35 -6.98 6.87
C LEU A 34 -8.20 -7.49 5.99
N LEU A 35 -6.93 -7.24 6.36
CA LEU A 35 -5.77 -7.77 5.63
C LEU A 35 -5.76 -9.30 5.63
N ASP A 36 -6.04 -9.92 6.78
CA ASP A 36 -6.11 -11.38 6.90
C ASP A 36 -7.24 -11.97 6.04
N LEU A 37 -8.40 -11.30 6.00
CA LEU A 37 -9.53 -11.67 5.13
C LEU A 37 -9.17 -11.60 3.64
N MET A 38 -8.38 -10.60 3.25
CA MET A 38 -7.86 -10.44 1.87
C MET A 38 -6.71 -11.42 1.55
N GLY A 39 -6.34 -12.30 2.48
CA GLY A 39 -5.21 -13.24 2.32
C GLY A 39 -3.83 -12.59 2.44
N ILE A 40 -3.76 -11.32 2.82
CA ILE A 40 -2.51 -10.54 2.94
C ILE A 40 -1.92 -10.74 4.34
N LYS A 41 -1.33 -11.91 4.56
CA LYS A 41 -0.76 -12.29 5.86
C LYS A 41 0.52 -11.51 6.19
N GLY A 42 0.74 -11.27 7.48
CA GLY A 42 1.99 -10.68 8.00
C GLY A 42 2.16 -9.18 7.76
N LYS A 43 1.16 -8.50 7.17
CA LYS A 43 1.17 -7.05 7.01
C LYS A 43 0.45 -6.36 8.18
N GLN A 44 0.85 -5.12 8.43
CA GLN A 44 0.29 -4.30 9.52
C GLN A 44 -0.34 -3.05 8.95
N VAL A 45 -1.04 -2.27 9.79
CA VAL A 45 -1.60 -0.96 9.41
C VAL A 45 -0.54 -0.05 8.80
N TYR A 46 0.70 -0.12 9.30
CA TYR A 46 1.82 0.67 8.81
C TYR A 46 2.14 0.36 7.34
N SER A 47 1.85 -0.85 6.86
CA SER A 47 2.03 -1.23 5.45
C SER A 47 1.17 -0.40 4.50
N PHE A 48 -0.01 0.06 4.92
CA PHE A 48 -0.84 0.97 4.11
C PHE A 48 -0.16 2.32 3.90
N ARG A 49 0.43 2.91 4.95
CA ARG A 49 1.16 4.18 4.84
C ARG A 49 2.34 4.06 3.88
N HIS A 50 3.09 2.96 4.00
CA HIS A 50 4.22 2.69 3.13
C HIS A 50 3.79 2.51 1.67
N SER A 51 2.72 1.75 1.42
CA SER A 51 2.20 1.55 0.06
C SER A 51 1.67 2.83 -0.56
N ALA A 52 0.94 3.65 0.21
CA ALA A 52 0.45 4.94 -0.26
C ALA A 52 1.59 5.90 -0.61
N ALA A 53 2.63 5.98 0.24
CA ALA A 53 3.82 6.79 -0.05
C ALA A 53 4.55 6.31 -1.32
N THR A 54 4.72 4.99 -1.50
CA THR A 54 5.30 4.44 -2.74
C THR A 54 4.46 4.77 -3.97
N GLN A 55 3.12 4.68 -3.89
CA GLN A 55 2.27 5.04 -5.02
C GLN A 55 2.36 6.53 -5.38
N LEU A 56 2.49 7.42 -4.38
CA LEU A 56 2.73 8.84 -4.63
C LEU A 56 4.06 9.07 -5.37
N VAL A 57 5.11 8.32 -5.04
CA VAL A 57 6.39 8.37 -5.78
C VAL A 57 6.21 7.88 -7.22
N VAL A 58 5.47 6.79 -7.43
CA VAL A 58 5.18 6.27 -8.78
C VAL A 58 4.43 7.31 -9.62
N MET A 59 3.52 8.07 -9.02
CA MET A 59 2.81 9.19 -9.67
C MET A 59 3.67 10.45 -9.89
N GLY A 60 4.94 10.44 -9.49
CA GLY A 60 5.88 11.54 -9.73
C GLY A 60 5.81 12.68 -8.69
N LEU A 61 5.32 12.40 -7.48
CA LEU A 61 5.31 13.40 -6.41
C LEU A 61 6.76 13.79 -6.01
N ASP A 62 7.01 15.08 -5.87
CA ASP A 62 8.31 15.59 -5.41
C ASP A 62 8.62 15.12 -3.97
N GLU A 63 9.92 14.92 -3.70
CA GLU A 63 10.42 14.45 -2.41
C GLU A 63 9.97 15.35 -1.25
N THR A 64 9.92 16.67 -1.46
CA THR A 64 9.53 17.64 -0.42
C THR A 64 8.06 17.50 -0.05
N LEU A 65 7.20 17.30 -1.04
CA LEU A 65 5.78 17.05 -0.81
C LEU A 65 5.57 15.67 -0.17
N LEU A 66 6.30 14.66 -0.60
CA LEU A 66 6.25 13.31 -0.02
C LEU A 66 6.66 13.30 1.45
N ASN A 67 7.76 13.99 1.79
CA ASN A 67 8.24 14.12 3.16
C ASN A 67 7.20 14.86 4.04
N THR A 68 6.51 15.86 3.48
CA THR A 68 5.41 16.57 4.15
C THR A 68 4.21 15.64 4.40
N TYR A 69 3.80 14.86 3.39
CA TYR A 69 2.70 13.90 3.49
C TYR A 69 2.97 12.80 4.52
N THR A 70 4.20 12.27 4.54
CA THR A 70 4.61 11.21 5.48
C THR A 70 4.97 11.73 6.87
N GLY A 71 5.15 13.04 7.02
CA GLY A 71 5.59 13.66 8.27
C GLY A 71 7.07 13.39 8.59
N HIS A 72 7.89 13.08 7.58
CA HIS A 72 9.32 12.83 7.73
C HIS A 72 10.14 14.13 7.64
N ALA A 73 11.28 14.14 8.32
CA ALA A 73 12.28 15.20 8.14
C ALA A 73 12.91 15.13 6.74
N ARG A 74 13.35 16.28 6.20
CA ARG A 74 14.01 16.36 4.89
C ARG A 74 15.17 15.35 4.79
N LYS A 75 15.21 14.57 3.70
CA LYS A 75 16.23 13.54 3.39
C LYS A 75 16.32 12.40 4.41
N SER A 76 15.18 11.87 4.85
CA SER A 76 15.17 10.68 5.71
C SER A 76 15.55 9.40 4.95
N LYS A 77 16.22 8.45 5.61
CA LYS A 77 16.61 7.15 5.01
C LYS A 77 15.41 6.40 4.39
N SER A 78 14.23 6.52 4.98
CA SER A 78 12.97 5.92 4.48
C SER A 78 12.50 6.53 3.16
N THR A 79 12.89 7.76 2.84
CA THR A 79 12.57 8.38 1.56
C THR A 79 13.24 7.63 0.40
N ASN A 80 14.50 7.19 0.60
CA ASN A 80 15.24 6.37 -0.36
C ASN A 80 14.57 4.99 -0.59
N ASP A 81 14.03 4.38 0.47
CA ASP A 81 13.34 3.09 0.38
C ASP A 81 12.06 3.18 -0.48
N TYR A 82 11.36 4.32 -0.49
CA TYR A 82 10.18 4.52 -1.34
C TYR A 82 10.52 4.55 -2.83
N TYR A 83 11.64 5.20 -3.21
CA TYR A 83 12.09 5.25 -4.60
C TYR A 83 12.49 3.86 -5.12
N VAL A 84 13.27 3.09 -4.34
CA VAL A 84 13.62 1.71 -4.69
C VAL A 84 12.38 0.84 -4.85
N PHE A 85 11.38 1.00 -3.99
CA PHE A 85 10.14 0.23 -4.10
C PHE A 85 9.30 0.68 -5.31
N ALA A 86 9.30 1.96 -5.65
CA ALA A 86 8.58 2.50 -6.80
C ALA A 86 9.17 1.99 -8.12
N GLU A 87 10.49 1.91 -8.24
CA GLU A 87 11.15 1.30 -9.40
C GLU A 87 10.78 -0.19 -9.53
N ARG A 88 10.93 -0.96 -8.44
CA ARG A 88 10.52 -2.38 -8.42
C ARG A 88 9.04 -2.59 -8.75
N LEU A 89 8.17 -1.65 -8.38
CA LEU A 89 6.75 -1.72 -8.70
C LEU A 89 6.51 -1.60 -10.20
N LYS A 90 7.20 -0.66 -10.87
CA LYS A 90 7.13 -0.48 -12.32
C LYS A 90 7.67 -1.71 -13.05
N ASP A 91 8.78 -2.26 -12.59
CA ASP A 91 9.34 -3.49 -13.16
C ASP A 91 8.37 -4.67 -13.02
N ASN A 92 7.72 -4.79 -11.86
CA ASN A 92 6.74 -5.85 -11.61
C ASN A 92 5.45 -5.68 -12.44
N GLU A 93 5.04 -4.44 -12.73
CA GLU A 93 3.94 -4.14 -13.66
C GLU A 93 4.28 -4.57 -15.10
N ILE A 94 5.52 -4.32 -15.54
CA ILE A 94 5.99 -4.78 -16.86
C ILE A 94 6.05 -6.31 -16.88
N ALA A 95 6.60 -6.93 -15.83
CA ALA A 95 6.69 -8.38 -15.72
C ALA A 95 5.31 -9.06 -15.78
N THR A 96 4.31 -8.52 -15.08
CA THR A 96 2.94 -9.07 -15.11
C THR A 96 2.32 -8.97 -16.51
N LYS A 97 2.43 -7.82 -17.19
CA LYS A 97 1.95 -7.68 -18.58
C LYS A 97 2.63 -8.67 -19.54
N LEU A 98 3.94 -8.91 -19.36
CA LEU A 98 4.68 -9.89 -20.16
C LEU A 98 4.27 -11.33 -19.84
N SER A 99 4.04 -11.67 -18.57
CA SER A 99 3.53 -12.99 -18.15
C SER A 99 2.16 -13.28 -18.74
N ASP A 100 1.25 -12.31 -18.76
CA ASP A 100 -0.09 -12.46 -19.33
C ASP A 100 -0.05 -12.67 -20.85
N THR A 101 0.85 -11.96 -21.54
CA THR A 101 1.06 -12.12 -22.99
C THR A 101 1.65 -13.50 -23.32
N ARG A 102 2.62 -13.96 -22.53
CA ARG A 102 3.21 -15.29 -22.70
C ARG A 102 2.19 -16.40 -22.48
N GLY A 103 1.33 -16.28 -21.45
CA GLY A 103 0.24 -17.23 -21.22
C GLY A 103 -0.71 -17.33 -22.42
N GLN A 104 -1.07 -16.20 -23.05
CA GLN A 104 -1.88 -16.21 -24.27
C GLN A 104 -1.17 -16.89 -25.45
N VAL A 105 0.11 -16.58 -25.69
CA VAL A 105 0.90 -17.19 -26.78
C VAL A 105 1.06 -18.69 -26.57
N GLU A 106 1.34 -19.14 -25.34
CA GLU A 106 1.41 -20.56 -25.00
C GLU A 106 0.05 -21.25 -25.22
N CYS A 107 -1.06 -20.66 -24.76
CA CYS A 107 -2.40 -21.20 -25.00
C CYS A 107 -2.73 -21.34 -26.50
N GLN A 108 -2.44 -20.32 -27.32
CA GLN A 108 -2.68 -20.37 -28.76
C GLN A 108 -1.80 -21.44 -29.46
N THR A 109 -0.56 -21.60 -29.03
CA THR A 109 0.38 -22.60 -29.58
C THR A 109 -0.08 -24.03 -29.27
N ILE A 110 -0.59 -24.28 -28.06
CA ILE A 110 -1.09 -25.60 -27.64
C ILE A 110 -2.38 -25.95 -28.37
N SER A 111 -3.30 -25.01 -28.57
CA SER A 111 -4.53 -25.25 -29.35
C SER A 111 -4.25 -25.56 -30.82
N ASN A 112 -3.27 -24.90 -31.44
CA ASN A 112 -2.92 -25.11 -32.85
C ASN A 112 -2.19 -26.44 -33.12
N THR A 113 -1.53 -27.01 -32.11
CA THR A 113 -0.83 -28.31 -32.22
C THR A 113 -1.74 -29.51 -32.01
N GLN A 114 -2.90 -29.35 -31.36
CA GLN A 114 -3.90 -30.41 -31.21
C GLN A 114 -4.93 -30.49 -32.37
N GLN A 115 -4.97 -29.49 -33.26
CA GLN A 115 -5.85 -29.49 -34.44
C GLN A 115 -5.22 -30.07 -35.72
N ARG A 116 -4.07 -30.74 -35.61
CA ARG A 116 -3.36 -31.34 -36.75
C ARG A 116 -3.38 -32.85 -36.72
#